data_AF-Q114Y9-F1
#
_entry.id   AF-Q114Y9-F1
#
_cell.length_a   1.000
_cell.length_b   1.000
_cell.length_c   1.000
_cell.angle_alpha   90.00
_cell.angle_beta   90.00
_cell.angle_gamma   90.00
#
_symmetry.space_group_name_H-M   'P 1'
#
loop_
_entity.id
_entity.type
_entity.pdbx_description
1 polymer ?
#
loop_
_entity_poly.entity_id
_entity_poly.type
_entity_poly.pdbx_seq_one_letter_code
_entity_poly.pdbx_strand_id
1 'polypeptide(L)'
;MINLFHQEIVQSLAHVFFMIGIISLITISLYNFYLTFHSGINYVKRLHQIPCSRCTFFTGDYRLKCTVHPYSALTETAINCRDYEENNNQKKPFLQVFKANSRRFYSQAKNPATHN
;
A
#
# COMPACT_ATOMS: atom_id res chain seq x y z
N MET A 1 -61.35 -14.60 13.12
CA MET A 1 -60.86 -13.92 11.90
C MET A 1 -59.83 -12.84 12.20
N ILE A 2 -60.04 -11.98 13.20
CA ILE A 2 -59.15 -10.85 13.54
C ILE A 2 -57.72 -11.30 13.94
N ASN A 3 -57.60 -12.41 14.67
CA ASN A 3 -56.30 -12.92 15.16
C ASN A 3 -55.41 -13.53 14.06
N LEU A 4 -55.99 -14.07 12.97
CA LEU A 4 -55.19 -14.57 11.82
C LEU A 4 -54.57 -13.41 11.03
N PHE A 5 -55.33 -12.33 10.84
CA PHE A 5 -54.87 -11.15 10.10
C PHE A 5 -53.74 -10.43 10.84
N HIS A 6 -53.85 -10.37 12.17
CA HIS A 6 -52.82 -9.79 13.03
C HIS A 6 -51.49 -10.57 12.96
N GLN A 7 -51.54 -11.89 12.86
CA GLN A 7 -50.34 -12.73 12.82
C GLN A 7 -49.53 -12.53 11.52
N GLU A 8 -50.19 -12.41 10.37
CA GLU A 8 -49.54 -12.16 9.07
C GLU A 8 -48.86 -10.78 9.00
N ILE A 9 -49.50 -9.76 9.57
CA ILE A 9 -48.95 -8.39 9.61
C ILE A 9 -47.72 -8.32 10.52
N VAL A 10 -47.78 -8.94 11.70
CA VAL A 10 -46.65 -8.98 12.64
C VAL A 10 -45.46 -9.73 12.04
N GLN A 11 -45.69 -10.85 11.37
CA GLN A 11 -44.65 -11.64 10.71
C GLN A 11 -43.97 -10.83 9.59
N SER A 12 -44.75 -10.07 8.82
CA SER A 12 -44.25 -9.24 7.72
C SER A 12 -43.43 -8.06 8.24
N LEU A 13 -43.93 -7.35 9.25
CA LEU A 13 -43.20 -6.25 9.89
C LEU A 13 -41.88 -6.73 10.51
N ALA A 14 -41.91 -7.86 11.23
CA ALA A 14 -40.72 -8.42 11.85
C ALA A 14 -39.62 -8.73 10.83
N HIS A 15 -39.96 -9.32 9.68
CA HIS A 15 -39.00 -9.58 8.60
C HIS A 15 -38.43 -8.29 8.02
N VAL A 16 -39.27 -7.27 7.80
CA VAL A 16 -38.81 -5.98 7.26
C VAL A 16 -37.82 -5.31 8.22
N PHE A 17 -38.11 -5.30 9.53
CA PHE A 17 -37.18 -4.74 10.52
C PHE A 17 -35.86 -5.52 10.58
N PHE A 18 -35.90 -6.85 10.48
CA PHE A 18 -34.70 -7.68 10.48
C PHE A 18 -33.81 -7.39 9.27
N MET A 19 -34.41 -7.26 8.07
CA MET A 19 -33.67 -6.92 6.85
C MET A 19 -33.04 -5.52 6.93
N ILE A 20 -33.78 -4.52 7.43
CA ILE A 20 -33.25 -3.16 7.61
C ILE A 20 -32.08 -3.17 8.61
N GLY A 21 -32.22 -3.93 9.70
CA GLY A 21 -31.15 -4.14 10.68
C GLY A 21 -29.88 -4.68 10.03
N ILE A 22 -29.98 -5.77 9.28
CA ILE A 22 -28.83 -6.37 8.58
C ILE A 22 -28.20 -5.38 7.59
N ILE A 23 -29.01 -4.71 6.76
CA ILE A 23 -28.51 -3.74 5.78
C ILE A 23 -27.78 -2.59 6.48
N SER A 24 -28.31 -2.08 7.60
CA SER A 24 -27.67 -1.01 8.36
C SER A 24 -26.31 -1.45 8.92
N LEU A 25 -26.21 -2.65 9.48
CA LEU A 25 -24.97 -3.19 10.03
C LEU A 25 -23.91 -3.39 8.94
N ILE A 26 -24.30 -3.92 7.78
CA ILE A 26 -23.41 -4.08 6.62
C ILE A 26 -22.91 -2.71 6.15
N THR A 27 -23.81 -1.74 6.00
CA THR A 27 -23.46 -0.39 5.53
C THR A 27 -22.48 0.30 6.50
N ILE A 28 -22.74 0.23 7.80
CA ILE A 28 -21.86 0.77 8.85
C ILE A 28 -20.50 0.08 8.81
N SER A 29 -20.46 -1.25 8.70
CA SER A 29 -19.20 -2.01 8.62
C SER A 29 -18.36 -1.59 7.41
N LEU A 30 -18.97 -1.48 6.23
CA LEU A 30 -18.31 -1.03 5.01
C LEU A 30 -17.79 0.40 5.12
N TYR A 31 -18.57 1.30 5.74
CA TYR A 31 -18.13 2.68 5.97
C TYR A 31 -16.90 2.76 6.86
N ASN A 32 -16.90 2.02 7.97
CA ASN A 32 -15.74 1.95 8.87
C ASN A 32 -14.51 1.36 8.16
N PHE A 33 -14.70 0.28 7.39
CA PHE A 33 -13.62 -0.34 6.63
C PHE A 33 -13.02 0.65 5.60
N TYR A 34 -13.85 1.38 4.89
CA TYR A 34 -13.41 2.41 3.95
C TYR A 34 -12.61 3.52 4.63
N LEU A 35 -13.08 3.99 5.80
CA LEU A 35 -12.39 5.03 6.57
C LEU A 35 -10.99 4.59 7.03
N THR A 36 -10.88 3.36 7.54
CA THR A 36 -9.59 2.77 7.95
C THR A 36 -8.67 2.59 6.75
N PHE A 37 -9.19 2.07 5.63
CA PHE A 37 -8.40 1.81 4.43
C PHE A 37 -7.89 3.11 3.79
N HIS A 38 -8.74 4.14 3.73
CA HIS A 38 -8.35 5.45 3.20
C HIS A 38 -7.26 6.12 4.06
N SER A 39 -7.35 5.96 5.38
CA SER A 39 -6.31 6.43 6.31
C SER A 39 -4.99 5.69 6.10
N GLY A 40 -5.04 4.37 5.87
CA GLY A 40 -3.87 3.56 5.51
C GLY A 40 -3.22 3.97 4.19
N ILE A 41 -4.01 4.24 3.15
CA ILE A 41 -3.48 4.71 1.85
C ILE A 41 -2.82 6.09 2.01
N ASN A 42 -3.43 7.00 2.77
CA ASN A 42 -2.84 8.31 3.01
C ASN A 42 -1.53 8.21 3.79
N TYR A 43 -1.45 7.30 4.76
CA TYR A 43 -0.21 6.99 5.47
C TYR A 43 0.88 6.46 4.53
N VAL A 44 0.54 5.50 3.65
CA VAL A 44 1.48 4.97 2.64
C VAL A 44 1.91 6.07 1.67
N LYS A 45 1.00 6.94 1.23
CA LYS A 45 1.33 8.10 0.38
C LYS A 45 2.28 9.06 1.09
N ARG A 46 2.04 9.36 2.38
CA ARG A 46 2.95 10.18 3.20
C ARG A 46 4.33 9.55 3.34
N LEU A 47 4.39 8.22 3.55
CA LEU A 47 5.65 7.50 3.61
C LEU A 47 6.41 7.53 2.28
N HIS A 48 5.69 7.43 1.15
CA HIS A 48 6.29 7.54 -0.19
C HIS A 48 6.72 8.97 -0.56
N GLN A 49 6.16 10.00 0.09
CA GLN A 49 6.64 11.38 -0.06
C GLN A 49 8.01 11.60 0.58
N ILE A 50 8.47 10.72 1.47
CA ILE A 50 9.76 10.86 2.14
C ILE A 50 10.89 10.41 1.19
N PRO A 51 11.78 11.32 0.76
CA PRO A 51 12.80 11.01 -0.24
C PRO A 51 14.01 10.25 0.33
N CYS A 52 14.07 10.02 1.66
CA CYS A 52 15.21 9.42 2.34
C CYS A 52 15.64 8.06 1.78
N SER A 53 14.69 7.21 1.36
CA SER A 53 15.00 5.88 0.82
C SER A 53 15.84 5.91 -0.45
N ARG A 54 15.87 7.06 -1.15
CA ARG A 54 16.59 7.28 -2.41
C ARG A 54 17.75 8.26 -2.25
N CYS A 55 18.11 8.63 -1.02
CA CYS A 55 19.17 9.59 -0.73
C CYS A 55 20.54 8.91 -0.69
N THR A 56 21.61 9.58 -1.14
CA THR A 56 23.00 9.08 -1.07
C THR A 56 23.47 8.86 0.38
N PHE A 57 23.00 9.68 1.31
CA PHE A 57 23.39 9.64 2.73
C PHE A 57 22.60 8.61 3.56
N PHE A 58 21.70 7.84 2.93
CA PHE A 58 20.89 6.83 3.61
C PHE A 58 21.66 5.52 3.76
N THR A 59 21.93 5.12 5.01
CA THR A 59 22.68 3.89 5.33
C THR A 59 21.75 2.70 5.58
N GLY A 60 20.48 2.95 5.93
CA GLY A 60 19.51 1.88 6.21
C GLY A 60 19.69 1.18 7.57
N ASP A 61 20.67 1.59 8.37
CA ASP A 61 20.90 1.07 9.71
C ASP A 61 19.93 1.68 10.74
N TYR A 62 19.42 0.86 11.66
CA TYR A 62 18.47 1.31 12.70
C TYR A 62 19.08 2.40 13.60
N ARG A 63 20.37 2.30 13.88
CA ARG A 63 21.11 3.26 14.74
C ARG A 63 21.55 4.51 13.99
N LEU A 64 21.74 4.43 12.67
CA LEU A 64 22.24 5.53 11.85
C LEU A 64 21.52 5.53 10.51
N LYS A 65 20.29 6.04 10.53
CA LYS A 65 19.40 6.05 9.35
C LYS A 65 19.94 6.95 8.24
N CYS A 66 20.51 8.10 8.60
CA CYS A 66 21.14 9.06 7.70
C CYS A 66 22.43 9.58 8.35
N THR A 67 23.49 9.77 7.57
CA THR A 67 24.78 10.25 8.08
C THR A 67 24.78 11.74 8.42
N VAL A 68 23.94 12.54 7.77
CA VAL A 68 23.82 13.99 8.01
C VAL A 68 22.82 14.29 9.14
N HIS A 69 21.65 13.65 9.07
CA HIS A 69 20.53 13.90 9.98
C HIS A 69 19.95 12.60 10.54
N PRO A 70 20.62 11.93 11.49
CA PRO A 70 20.23 10.60 11.97
C PRO A 70 18.87 10.58 12.71
N TYR A 71 18.51 11.68 13.38
CA TYR A 71 17.26 11.78 14.15
C TYR A 71 16.05 12.17 13.29
N SER A 72 16.28 12.89 12.19
CA SER A 72 15.22 13.45 11.33
C SER A 72 14.94 12.61 10.08
N ALA A 73 15.68 11.52 9.86
CA ALA A 73 15.52 10.64 8.71
C ALA A 73 14.28 9.76 8.82
N LEU A 74 13.63 9.49 7.68
CA LEU A 74 12.41 8.66 7.57
C LEU A 74 11.19 9.23 8.32
N THR A 75 11.17 10.52 8.61
CA THR A 75 10.03 11.23 9.22
C THR A 75 9.46 12.28 8.27
N GLU A 76 8.30 12.84 8.60
CA GLU A 76 7.64 13.88 7.80
C GLU A 76 8.50 15.15 7.63
N THR A 77 9.39 15.43 8.58
CA THR A 77 10.34 16.56 8.49
C THR A 77 11.35 16.39 7.34
N ALA A 78 11.59 15.16 6.90
CA ALA A 78 12.52 14.88 5.81
C ALA A 78 11.92 15.02 4.41
N ILE A 79 10.61 15.28 4.28
CA ILE A 79 9.94 15.47 2.98
C ILE A 79 10.60 16.63 2.19
N ASN A 80 11.02 17.69 2.89
CA ASN A 80 11.73 18.85 2.32
C ASN A 80 13.17 18.95 2.83
N CYS A 81 13.87 17.82 2.95
CA CYS A 81 15.27 17.81 3.39
C CYS A 81 16.14 18.62 2.42
N ARG A 82 16.89 19.63 2.94
CA ARG A 82 17.74 20.52 2.13
C ARG A 82 18.99 19.84 1.61
N ASP A 83 19.50 18.86 2.36
CA ASP A 83 20.71 18.09 2.04
C ASP A 83 20.38 16.83 1.23
N TYR A 84 19.17 16.74 0.67
CA TYR A 84 18.78 15.62 -0.15
C TYR A 84 19.60 15.58 -1.45
N GLU A 85 20.34 14.50 -1.63
CA GLU A 85 21.06 14.20 -2.86
C GLU A 85 20.59 12.85 -3.40
N GLU A 86 20.17 12.81 -4.66
CA GLU A 86 19.65 11.59 -5.26
C GLU A 86 20.74 10.52 -5.42
N ASN A 87 20.50 9.34 -4.86
CA ASN A 87 21.37 8.20 -5.05
C ASN A 87 21.13 7.60 -6.44
N ASN A 88 21.94 8.03 -7.40
CA ASN A 88 21.91 7.54 -8.77
C ASN A 88 22.18 6.02 -8.90
N ASN A 89 22.70 5.37 -7.85
CA ASN A 89 22.96 3.92 -7.83
C ASN A 89 21.72 3.07 -7.54
N GLN A 90 20.60 3.67 -7.11
CA GLN A 90 19.35 2.94 -6.81
C GLN A 90 18.29 3.02 -7.93
N LYS A 91 18.60 3.62 -9.08
CA LYS A 91 17.77 3.44 -10.29
C LYS A 91 17.97 2.05 -10.88
N LYS A 92 17.36 1.04 -10.27
CA LYS A 92 16.85 -0.08 -11.04
C LYS A 92 15.35 -0.12 -10.83
N PRO A 93 14.55 0.64 -11.59
CA PRO A 93 13.15 0.28 -11.73
C PRO A 93 13.11 -1.21 -12.10
N PHE A 94 12.20 -1.98 -11.51
CA PHE A 94 12.03 -3.42 -11.79
C PHE A 94 12.11 -3.74 -13.30
N LEU A 95 11.65 -2.81 -14.14
CA LEU A 95 11.75 -2.86 -15.60
C LEU A 95 13.20 -2.82 -16.16
N GLN A 96 14.13 -2.10 -15.55
CA GLN A 96 15.55 -2.09 -15.94
C GLN A 96 16.30 -3.37 -15.51
N VAL A 97 15.96 -3.96 -14.36
CA VAL A 97 16.46 -5.28 -13.96
C VAL A 97 16.02 -6.32 -15.00
N PHE A 98 14.75 -6.32 -15.37
CA PHE A 98 14.20 -7.23 -16.37
C PHE A 98 14.87 -7.04 -17.74
N LYS A 99 15.10 -5.79 -18.18
CA LYS A 99 15.75 -5.49 -19.47
C LYS A 99 17.25 -5.83 -19.50
N ALA A 100 17.93 -5.77 -18.36
CA ALA A 100 19.31 -6.25 -18.23
C ALA A 100 19.38 -7.79 -18.25
N ASN A 101 18.44 -8.45 -17.59
CA ASN A 101 18.36 -9.91 -17.54
C ASN A 101 17.95 -10.50 -18.90
N SER A 102 17.00 -9.87 -19.61
CA SER A 102 16.60 -10.30 -20.96
C SER A 102 17.72 -10.10 -21.99
N ARG A 103 18.51 -9.02 -21.89
CA ARG A 103 19.72 -8.85 -22.73
C ARG A 103 20.76 -9.94 -22.46
N ARG A 104 21.00 -10.31 -21.19
CA ARG A 104 21.88 -11.45 -20.85
C ARG A 104 21.36 -12.76 -21.44
N PHE A 105 20.06 -13.05 -21.28
CA PHE A 105 19.44 -14.25 -21.85
C PHE A 105 19.51 -14.30 -23.38
N TYR A 106 19.26 -13.16 -24.06
CA TYR A 106 19.40 -13.07 -25.53
C TYR A 106 20.86 -13.22 -25.99
N SER A 107 21.84 -12.66 -25.26
CA SER A 107 23.26 -12.86 -25.57
C SER A 107 23.73 -14.31 -25.35
N GLN A 108 23.16 -15.01 -24.37
CA GLN A 108 23.43 -16.41 -24.08
C GLN A 108 22.78 -17.34 -25.13
N ALA A 109 21.63 -16.95 -25.69
CA ALA A 109 21.00 -17.63 -26.82
C ALA A 109 21.71 -17.38 -28.17
N LYS A 110 22.38 -16.24 -28.35
CA LYS A 110 23.08 -15.88 -29.60
C LYS A 110 24.50 -16.46 -29.71
N ASN A 111 25.16 -16.76 -28.58
CA ASN A 111 26.42 -17.49 -28.56
C ASN A 111 26.25 -18.82 -27.81
N PRO A 112 25.68 -19.86 -28.45
CA PRO A 112 25.80 -21.21 -27.96
C PRO A 112 27.26 -21.66 -28.17
N ALA A 113 28.16 -21.21 -27.30
CA ALA A 113 29.47 -21.82 -27.18
C ALA A 113 29.25 -23.25 -26.67
N THR A 114 29.22 -24.18 -27.62
CA THR A 114 29.70 -25.56 -27.54
C THR A 114 30.02 -26.01 -26.11
N HIS A 115 29.02 -26.60 -25.46
CA HIS A 115 29.24 -27.47 -24.33
C HIS A 115 29.80 -28.78 -24.91
N ASN A 116 31.12 -28.94 -24.86
CA ASN A 116 31.79 -30.23 -25.03
C ASN A 116 32.09 -30.75 -23.62
#